data_AF-A0A9E8YZ59-F1
#
_entry.id   AF-A0A9E8YZ59-F1
#
_cell.length_a   1.000
_cell.length_b   1.000
_cell.length_c   1.000
_cell.angle_alpha   90.00
_cell.angle_beta   90.00
_cell.angle_gamma   90.00
#
_symmetry.space_group_name_H-M   'P 1'
#
loop_
_entity.id
_entity.type
_entity.pdbx_description
1 polymer ?
#
loop_
_entity_poly.entity_id
_entity_poly.type
_entity_poly.pdbx_seq_one_letter_code
_entity_poly.pdbx_strand_id
1 'polypeptide(L)'
;MINKFEKIIENQSQMETLVIRDGTFSNEIIFEAFLQCSIFGTLTFHEINFERVDFTGSNFVNCKFKNCQFKDVIFRKCEFWKSTFENCTIEKSDLTRASFSKGAFQNCNFLKVNLRGSDFLDFELIDTIFTNSILDLIGASQVNIWKSNQCTDVQDSLNLGDFLEHMD
;
A
#
# COMPACT_ATOMS: atom_id res chain seq x y z
N MET A 1 4.64 -25.98 4.53
CA MET A 1 5.51 -25.61 3.39
C MET A 1 5.33 -24.12 3.21
N ILE A 2 6.39 -23.32 3.34
CA ILE A 2 6.29 -21.87 3.07
C ILE A 2 6.09 -21.75 1.55
N ASN A 3 4.91 -21.31 1.13
CA ASN A 3 4.69 -21.00 -0.28
C ASN A 3 5.63 -19.84 -0.63
N LYS A 4 6.42 -20.00 -1.69
CA LYS A 4 7.29 -18.94 -2.20
C LYS A 4 6.51 -18.12 -3.21
N PHE A 5 6.29 -16.84 -2.92
CA PHE A 5 5.61 -15.91 -3.80
C PHE A 5 6.38 -15.76 -5.12
N GLU A 6 7.70 -15.65 -5.04
CA GLU A 6 8.59 -15.56 -6.21
C GLU A 6 8.36 -16.71 -7.20
N LYS A 7 8.25 -17.95 -6.71
CA LYS A 7 7.98 -19.12 -7.56
C LYS A 7 6.63 -19.05 -8.25
N ILE A 8 5.62 -18.43 -7.63
CA ILE A 8 4.31 -18.28 -8.28
C ILE A 8 4.43 -17.29 -9.43
N ILE A 9 5.14 -16.18 -9.22
CA ILE A 9 5.40 -15.18 -10.27
C ILE A 9 6.13 -15.82 -11.45
N GLU A 10 7.22 -16.55 -11.19
CA GLU A 10 8.02 -17.21 -12.24
C GLU A 10 7.17 -18.17 -13.08
N ASN A 11 6.35 -19.00 -12.43
CA ASN A 11 5.51 -20.00 -13.08
C ASN A 11 4.35 -19.39 -13.88
N GLN A 12 3.99 -18.14 -13.60
CA GLN A 12 2.86 -17.44 -14.23
C GLN A 12 3.30 -16.22 -15.06
N SER A 13 4.61 -16.08 -15.30
CA SER A 13 5.25 -14.99 -16.06
C SER A 13 4.79 -14.81 -17.50
N GLN A 14 4.04 -15.78 -18.06
CA GLN A 14 3.47 -15.71 -19.41
C GLN A 14 2.01 -15.24 -19.45
N MET A 15 1.37 -15.01 -18.29
CA MET A 15 -0.01 -14.57 -18.24
C MET A 15 -0.11 -13.04 -18.33
N GLU A 16 -1.09 -12.53 -19.09
CA GLU A 16 -1.39 -11.09 -19.18
C GLU A 16 -1.86 -10.50 -17.83
N THR A 17 -2.38 -11.35 -16.93
CA THR A 17 -2.87 -10.96 -15.62
C THR A 17 -2.58 -12.08 -14.62
N LEU A 18 -1.85 -11.76 -13.57
CA LEU A 18 -1.61 -12.67 -12.46
C LEU A 18 -2.79 -12.63 -11.49
N VAL A 19 -3.35 -13.79 -11.14
CA VAL A 19 -4.41 -13.87 -10.13
C VAL A 19 -3.98 -14.82 -9.03
N ILE A 20 -3.76 -14.29 -7.83
CA ILE A 20 -3.42 -15.07 -6.65
C ILE A 20 -4.48 -14.82 -5.58
N ARG A 21 -5.07 -15.91 -5.09
CA ARG A 21 -6.06 -15.89 -4.02
C ARG A 21 -5.60 -16.79 -2.90
N ASP A 22 -5.85 -16.36 -1.68
CA ASP A 22 -5.68 -17.11 -0.45
C ASP A 22 -4.25 -17.65 -0.25
N GLY A 23 -3.50 -17.02 0.65
CA GLY A 23 -2.16 -17.49 0.93
C GLY A 23 -1.41 -16.63 1.91
N THR A 24 -0.38 -17.22 2.51
CA THR A 24 0.58 -16.52 3.34
C THR A 24 1.96 -16.73 2.75
N PHE A 25 2.65 -15.61 2.55
CA PHE A 25 4.02 -15.55 2.04
C PHE A 25 4.88 -14.85 3.08
N SER A 26 6.09 -15.36 3.31
CA SER A 26 6.95 -14.77 4.32
C SER A 26 8.43 -14.93 4.03
N ASN A 27 9.23 -13.95 4.49
CA ASN A 27 10.69 -14.01 4.45
C ASN A 27 11.22 -14.18 3.02
N GLU A 28 10.83 -13.27 2.14
CA GLU A 28 11.24 -13.25 0.74
C GLU A 28 11.62 -11.84 0.29
N ILE A 29 12.48 -11.80 -0.73
CA ILE A 29 12.77 -10.60 -1.49
C ILE A 29 12.15 -10.81 -2.87
N ILE A 30 11.34 -9.86 -3.30
CA ILE A 30 10.75 -9.83 -4.65
C ILE A 30 11.38 -8.66 -5.37
N PHE A 31 12.10 -8.98 -6.45
CA PHE A 31 13.01 -8.05 -7.07
C PHE A 31 12.71 -7.91 -8.56
N GLU A 32 12.52 -6.67 -9.03
CA GLU A 32 12.32 -6.36 -10.47
C GLU A 32 11.19 -7.15 -11.15
N ALA A 33 10.14 -7.47 -10.38
CA ALA A 33 8.98 -8.18 -10.89
C ALA A 33 7.98 -7.23 -11.57
N PHE A 34 7.38 -7.70 -12.66
CA PHE A 34 6.32 -7.00 -13.41
C PHE A 34 4.99 -7.65 -13.12
N LEU A 35 4.17 -6.98 -12.30
CA LEU A 35 2.93 -7.49 -11.73
C LEU A 35 1.79 -6.50 -11.98
N GLN A 36 1.79 -5.82 -13.14
CA GLN A 36 0.76 -4.87 -13.52
C GLN A 36 -0.58 -5.57 -13.75
N CYS A 37 -1.68 -4.82 -13.59
CA CYS A 37 -3.06 -5.28 -13.83
C CYS A 37 -3.43 -6.61 -13.14
N SER A 38 -2.72 -6.97 -12.08
CA SER A 38 -2.83 -8.25 -11.39
C SER A 38 -3.84 -8.18 -10.25
N ILE A 39 -4.34 -9.33 -9.82
CA ILE A 39 -5.36 -9.45 -8.77
C ILE A 39 -4.82 -10.29 -7.62
N PHE A 40 -4.74 -9.68 -6.45
CA PHE A 40 -4.32 -10.29 -5.20
C PHE A 40 -5.50 -10.29 -4.24
N GLY A 41 -5.94 -11.47 -3.81
CA GLY A 41 -7.13 -11.63 -2.96
C GLY A 41 -6.83 -12.42 -1.69
N THR A 42 -7.16 -11.89 -0.52
CA THR A 42 -7.05 -12.59 0.77
C THR A 42 -5.63 -13.13 1.02
N LEU A 43 -4.61 -12.30 0.74
CA LEU A 43 -3.21 -12.67 0.92
C LEU A 43 -2.64 -12.04 2.18
N THR A 44 -1.75 -12.75 2.86
CA THR A 44 -0.90 -12.20 3.91
C THR A 44 0.56 -12.23 3.47
N PHE A 45 1.18 -11.07 3.42
CA PHE A 45 2.61 -10.89 3.22
C PHE A 45 3.22 -10.51 4.56
N HIS A 46 4.20 -11.29 5.02
CA HIS A 46 4.87 -11.05 6.29
C HIS A 46 6.38 -11.00 6.08
N GLU A 47 7.04 -9.90 6.43
CA GLU A 47 8.49 -9.76 6.27
C GLU A 47 8.94 -9.97 4.81
N ILE A 48 8.19 -9.39 3.88
CA ILE A 48 8.54 -9.38 2.46
C ILE A 48 9.22 -8.06 2.13
N ASN A 49 10.32 -8.12 1.39
CA ASN A 49 10.95 -6.95 0.78
C ASN A 49 10.61 -6.92 -0.71
N PHE A 50 9.81 -5.93 -1.12
CA PHE A 50 9.54 -5.64 -2.52
C PHE A 50 10.49 -4.52 -2.98
N GLU A 51 11.36 -4.82 -3.94
CA GLU A 51 12.29 -3.85 -4.51
C GLU A 51 12.14 -3.77 -6.03
N ARG A 52 11.91 -2.55 -6.54
CA ARG A 52 11.73 -2.30 -7.99
C ARG A 52 10.60 -3.10 -8.65
N VAL A 53 9.55 -3.42 -7.89
CA VAL A 53 8.37 -4.14 -8.40
C VAL A 53 7.37 -3.16 -9.01
N ASP A 54 6.78 -3.51 -10.15
CA ASP A 54 5.72 -2.73 -10.79
C ASP A 54 4.36 -3.41 -10.61
N PHE A 55 3.51 -2.82 -9.79
CA PHE A 55 2.12 -3.24 -9.55
C PHE A 55 1.11 -2.37 -10.29
N THR A 56 1.50 -1.52 -11.24
CA THR A 56 0.60 -0.53 -11.87
C THR A 56 -0.76 -1.11 -12.25
N GLY A 57 -1.84 -0.51 -11.77
CA GLY A 57 -3.21 -0.92 -12.07
C GLY A 57 -3.66 -2.23 -11.41
N SER A 58 -2.92 -2.75 -10.44
CA SER A 58 -3.26 -4.00 -9.75
C SER A 58 -4.22 -3.77 -8.59
N ASN A 59 -4.98 -4.83 -8.29
CA ASN A 59 -6.02 -4.84 -7.27
C ASN A 59 -5.64 -5.74 -6.09
N PHE A 60 -5.72 -5.19 -4.88
CA PHE A 60 -5.44 -5.86 -3.62
C PHE A 60 -6.71 -5.88 -2.76
N VAL A 61 -7.34 -7.04 -2.71
CA VAL A 61 -8.62 -7.26 -2.03
C VAL A 61 -8.35 -8.07 -0.77
N ASN A 62 -8.62 -7.49 0.41
CA ASN A 62 -8.45 -8.17 1.70
C ASN A 62 -7.01 -8.67 1.94
N CYS A 63 -6.02 -7.90 1.50
CA CYS A 63 -4.61 -8.24 1.68
C CYS A 63 -4.03 -7.63 2.98
N LYS A 64 -3.12 -8.35 3.62
CA LYS A 64 -2.41 -7.91 4.83
C LYS A 64 -0.92 -7.87 4.56
N PHE A 65 -0.31 -6.71 4.72
CA PHE A 65 1.14 -6.53 4.66
C PHE A 65 1.63 -6.25 6.08
N LYS A 66 2.48 -7.12 6.61
CA LYS A 66 3.00 -7.02 7.98
C LYS A 66 4.51 -7.01 7.95
N ASN A 67 5.14 -6.02 8.58
CA ASN A 67 6.60 -5.89 8.65
C ASN A 67 7.25 -5.92 7.25
N CYS A 68 6.55 -5.42 6.23
CA CYS A 68 7.04 -5.45 4.85
C CYS A 68 7.82 -4.17 4.52
N GLN A 69 8.74 -4.29 3.57
CA GLN A 69 9.49 -3.17 3.01
C GLN A 69 9.15 -3.03 1.53
N PHE A 70 8.97 -1.80 1.08
CA PHE A 70 8.72 -1.45 -0.31
C PHE A 70 9.71 -0.38 -0.70
N LYS A 71 10.59 -0.68 -1.65
CA LYS A 71 11.62 0.25 -2.10
C LYS A 71 11.60 0.39 -3.61
N ASP A 72 11.48 1.63 -4.08
CA ASP A 72 11.41 1.93 -5.51
C ASP A 72 10.26 1.17 -6.22
N VAL A 73 9.14 0.94 -5.52
CA VAL A 73 7.97 0.18 -6.02
C VAL A 73 6.98 1.11 -6.71
N ILE A 74 6.33 0.64 -7.77
CA ILE A 74 5.31 1.38 -8.51
C ILE A 74 3.93 0.80 -8.19
N PHE A 75 3.08 1.58 -7.52
CA PHE A 75 1.67 1.28 -7.23
C PHE A 75 0.70 2.26 -7.91
N ARG A 76 1.11 2.84 -9.04
CA ARG A 76 0.28 3.81 -9.77
C ARG A 76 -1.07 3.19 -10.10
N LYS A 77 -2.15 3.91 -9.77
CA LYS A 77 -3.54 3.47 -10.06
C LYS A 77 -3.89 2.09 -9.47
N CYS A 78 -3.21 1.64 -8.42
CA CYS A 78 -3.62 0.43 -7.72
C CYS A 78 -4.87 0.67 -6.88
N GLU A 79 -5.65 -0.39 -6.68
CA GLU A 79 -6.80 -0.37 -5.77
C GLU A 79 -6.54 -1.28 -4.58
N PHE A 80 -6.69 -0.74 -3.37
CA PHE A 80 -6.55 -1.46 -2.11
C PHE A 80 -7.89 -1.45 -1.38
N TRP A 81 -8.64 -2.54 -1.50
CA TRP A 81 -9.92 -2.69 -0.82
C TRP A 81 -9.81 -3.64 0.36
N LYS A 82 -10.17 -3.17 1.55
CA LYS A 82 -10.05 -3.91 2.81
C LYS A 82 -8.64 -4.43 3.09
N SER A 83 -7.63 -3.72 2.58
CA SER A 83 -6.24 -4.12 2.74
C SER A 83 -5.57 -3.30 3.84
N THR A 84 -4.70 -3.94 4.61
CA THR A 84 -4.04 -3.33 5.78
C THR A 84 -2.54 -3.44 5.67
N PHE A 85 -1.83 -2.39 6.09
CA PHE A 85 -0.37 -2.38 6.21
C PHE A 85 -0.02 -2.11 7.67
N GLU A 86 0.81 -2.95 8.25
CA GLU A 86 1.20 -2.89 9.65
C GLU A 86 2.72 -2.93 9.75
N ASN A 87 3.31 -1.95 10.43
CA ASN A 87 4.76 -1.81 10.63
C ASN A 87 5.54 -1.86 9.30
N CYS A 88 5.00 -1.25 8.24
CA CYS A 88 5.61 -1.26 6.92
C CYS A 88 6.42 0.00 6.65
N THR A 89 7.48 -0.13 5.86
CA THR A 89 8.23 1.02 5.32
C THR A 89 8.07 1.06 3.81
N ILE A 90 7.65 2.21 3.31
CA ILE A 90 7.52 2.50 1.88
C ILE A 90 8.52 3.62 1.57
N GLU A 91 9.54 3.32 0.79
CA GLU A 91 10.60 4.25 0.43
C GLU A 91 10.64 4.47 -1.10
N LYS A 92 10.75 5.73 -1.54
CA LYS A 92 10.98 6.12 -2.94
C LYS A 92 9.99 5.51 -3.94
N SER A 93 8.79 5.19 -3.46
CA SER A 93 7.78 4.49 -4.24
C SER A 93 6.76 5.47 -4.80
N ASP A 94 6.04 5.05 -5.83
CA ASP A 94 5.05 5.87 -6.52
C ASP A 94 3.64 5.27 -6.39
N LEU A 95 2.79 5.92 -5.59
CA LEU A 95 1.38 5.59 -5.37
C LEU A 95 0.45 6.63 -6.02
N THR A 96 0.92 7.33 -7.05
CA THR A 96 0.11 8.34 -7.76
C THR A 96 -1.22 7.72 -8.21
N ARG A 97 -2.33 8.36 -7.83
CA ARG A 97 -3.71 7.91 -8.14
C ARG A 97 -4.06 6.52 -7.63
N ALA A 98 -3.38 6.00 -6.61
CA ALA A 98 -3.83 4.80 -5.91
C ALA A 98 -5.13 5.08 -5.12
N SER A 99 -5.99 4.08 -4.98
CA SER A 99 -7.21 4.16 -4.17
C SER A 99 -7.11 3.23 -2.99
N PHE A 100 -7.44 3.73 -1.80
CA PHE A 100 -7.47 3.00 -0.55
C PHE A 100 -8.88 3.04 0.03
N SER A 101 -9.45 1.88 0.33
CA SER A 101 -10.82 1.77 0.83
C SER A 101 -10.93 0.75 1.95
N LYS A 102 -11.57 1.11 3.06
CA LYS A 102 -11.95 0.16 4.13
C LYS A 102 -10.77 -0.54 4.79
N GLY A 103 -9.62 0.12 4.84
CA GLY A 103 -8.35 -0.45 5.26
C GLY A 103 -7.63 0.44 6.27
N ALA A 104 -6.37 0.10 6.51
CA ALA A 104 -5.55 0.86 7.45
C ALA A 104 -4.07 0.87 7.07
N PHE A 105 -3.41 1.97 7.40
CA PHE A 105 -1.97 2.03 7.60
C PHE A 105 -1.72 2.17 9.10
N GLN A 106 -1.00 1.22 9.69
CA GLN A 106 -0.68 1.20 11.10
C GLN A 106 0.83 1.16 11.28
N ASN A 107 1.38 2.12 12.02
CA ASN A 107 2.82 2.25 12.28
C ASN A 107 3.64 2.24 10.98
N CYS A 108 3.14 2.90 9.93
CA CYS A 108 3.78 2.89 8.62
C CYS A 108 4.61 4.15 8.40
N ASN A 109 5.74 3.99 7.71
CA ASN A 109 6.60 5.10 7.32
C ASN A 109 6.67 5.24 5.80
N PHE A 110 6.23 6.38 5.29
CA PHE A 110 6.29 6.75 3.88
C PHE A 110 7.40 7.79 3.68
N LEU A 111 8.56 7.33 3.18
CA LEU A 111 9.75 8.16 2.97
C LEU A 111 9.97 8.44 1.48
N LYS A 112 9.90 9.72 1.09
CA LYS A 112 10.10 10.16 -0.31
C LYS A 112 9.12 9.49 -1.27
N VAL A 113 7.88 9.34 -0.83
CA VAL A 113 6.84 8.66 -1.57
C VAL A 113 5.98 9.67 -2.31
N ASN A 114 5.56 9.33 -3.52
CA ASN A 114 4.60 10.14 -4.26
C ASN A 114 3.19 9.57 -4.11
N LEU A 115 2.32 10.26 -3.37
CA LEU A 115 0.90 9.92 -3.20
C LEU A 115 -0.04 10.84 -3.99
N ARG A 116 0.48 11.62 -4.94
CA ARG A 116 -0.32 12.63 -5.63
C ARG A 116 -1.59 12.07 -6.22
N GLY A 117 -2.72 12.71 -5.92
CA GLY A 117 -4.02 12.34 -6.49
C GLY A 117 -4.53 10.98 -6.00
N SER A 118 -3.96 10.40 -4.94
CA SER A 118 -4.53 9.20 -4.32
C SER A 118 -5.78 9.54 -3.51
N ASP A 119 -6.68 8.57 -3.34
CA ASP A 119 -7.91 8.76 -2.58
C ASP A 119 -8.04 7.74 -1.45
N PHE A 120 -8.58 8.20 -0.32
CA PHE A 120 -8.87 7.39 0.86
C PHE A 120 -10.36 7.44 1.19
N LEU A 121 -10.97 6.27 1.38
CA LEU A 121 -12.38 6.14 1.75
C LEU A 121 -12.55 5.15 2.91
N ASP A 122 -13.17 5.56 4.01
CA ASP A 122 -13.42 4.67 5.16
C ASP A 122 -12.10 4.03 5.60
N PHE A 123 -11.09 4.87 5.87
CA PHE A 123 -9.70 4.42 6.03
C PHE A 123 -9.07 4.95 7.32
N GLU A 124 -8.17 4.17 7.90
CA GLU A 124 -7.48 4.56 9.13
C GLU A 124 -5.99 4.81 8.89
N LEU A 125 -5.51 5.97 9.33
CA LEU A 125 -4.09 6.31 9.42
C LEU A 125 -3.70 6.29 10.90
N ILE A 126 -3.04 5.22 11.35
CA ILE A 126 -2.67 5.02 12.75
C ILE A 126 -1.15 5.12 12.86
N ASP A 127 -0.66 6.11 13.62
CA ASP A 127 0.77 6.34 13.84
C ASP A 127 1.58 6.25 12.53
N THR A 128 1.02 6.82 11.47
CA THR A 128 1.58 6.80 10.12
C THR A 128 2.26 8.12 9.82
N ILE A 129 3.47 8.05 9.27
CA ILE A 129 4.35 9.20 9.06
C ILE A 129 4.66 9.34 7.57
N PHE A 130 4.63 10.58 7.07
CA PHE A 130 4.98 10.92 5.70
C PHE A 130 6.18 11.88 5.70
N THR A 131 7.38 11.35 5.45
CA THR A 131 8.62 12.15 5.45
C THR A 131 9.07 12.45 4.03
N ASN A 132 9.23 13.73 3.67
CA ASN A 132 9.66 14.18 2.34
C ASN A 132 8.80 13.61 1.19
N SER A 133 7.54 13.32 1.48
CA SER A 133 6.60 12.71 0.53
C SER A 133 5.78 13.79 -0.15
N ILE A 134 5.31 13.50 -1.36
CA ILE A 134 4.45 14.39 -2.14
C ILE A 134 3.00 14.03 -1.82
N LEU A 135 2.27 14.99 -1.26
CA LEU A 135 0.91 14.78 -0.75
C LEU A 135 -0.16 15.63 -1.46
N ASP A 136 0.17 16.20 -2.63
CA ASP A 136 -0.77 17.03 -3.38
C ASP A 136 -2.04 16.26 -3.80
N LEU A 137 -3.20 16.93 -3.72
CA LEU A 137 -4.46 16.46 -4.31
C LEU A 137 -4.97 15.13 -3.73
N ILE A 138 -4.67 14.85 -2.46
CA ILE A 138 -5.18 13.63 -1.81
C ILE A 138 -6.64 13.83 -1.40
N GLY A 139 -7.55 13.03 -1.97
CA GLY A 139 -8.93 12.98 -1.52
C GLY A 139 -9.07 12.09 -0.28
N ALA A 140 -10.00 12.47 0.60
CA ALA A 140 -10.32 11.71 1.79
C ALA A 140 -11.80 11.82 2.10
N SER A 141 -12.46 10.69 2.36
CA SER A 141 -13.80 10.65 2.92
C SER A 141 -13.87 9.59 4.02
N GLN A 142 -14.43 9.94 5.18
CA GLN A 142 -14.53 9.05 6.35
C GLN A 142 -13.16 8.48 6.74
N VAL A 143 -12.17 9.35 6.90
CA VAL A 143 -10.81 8.95 7.28
C VAL A 143 -10.55 9.30 8.74
N ASN A 144 -10.12 8.31 9.52
CA ASN A 144 -9.70 8.52 10.89
C ASN A 144 -8.18 8.57 10.97
N ILE A 145 -7.65 9.59 11.64
CA ILE A 145 -6.21 9.78 11.82
C ILE A 145 -5.91 9.72 13.31
N TRP A 146 -5.11 8.72 13.69
CA TRP A 146 -4.76 8.43 15.08
C TRP A 146 -3.29 8.74 15.32
N LYS A 147 -3.03 9.62 16.30
CA LYS A 147 -1.68 9.90 16.83
C LYS A 147 -1.72 10.01 18.34
N SER A 148 -0.80 9.35 19.04
CA SER A 148 -0.66 9.45 20.52
C SER A 148 -1.99 9.30 21.28
N ASN A 149 -2.85 8.38 20.84
CA ASN A 149 -4.21 8.12 21.36
C ASN A 149 -5.25 9.23 21.12
N GLN A 150 -4.97 10.20 20.26
CA GLN A 150 -5.95 11.17 19.77
C GLN A 150 -6.43 10.78 18.39
N CYS A 151 -7.73 10.95 18.12
CA CYS A 151 -8.34 10.71 16.82
C CYS A 151 -8.80 12.03 16.22
N THR A 152 -8.42 12.28 14.98
CA THR A 152 -9.04 13.29 14.13
C THR A 152 -9.86 12.60 13.06
N ASP A 153 -11.13 12.96 12.98
CA ASP A 153 -12.05 12.46 11.96
C ASP A 153 -12.11 13.44 10.78
N VAL A 154 -11.94 12.92 9.57
CA VAL A 154 -11.97 13.67 8.31
C VAL A 154 -13.12 13.12 7.46
N GLN A 155 -14.25 13.82 7.48
CA GLN A 155 -15.46 13.36 6.79
C GLN A 155 -15.38 13.50 5.27
N ASP A 156 -14.97 14.67 4.75
CA ASP A 156 -14.75 14.92 3.34
C ASP A 156 -13.64 15.97 3.18
N SER A 157 -12.61 15.66 2.39
CA SER A 157 -11.53 16.57 2.04
C SER A 157 -11.05 16.30 0.61
N LEU A 158 -10.81 17.37 -0.14
CA LEU A 158 -10.18 17.31 -1.46
C LEU A 158 -8.67 17.53 -1.41
N ASN A 159 -8.13 17.83 -0.22
CA ASN A 159 -6.70 18.01 -0.02
C ASN A 159 -6.30 17.60 1.40
N LEU A 160 -6.37 16.30 1.68
CA LEU A 160 -5.90 15.73 2.94
C LEU A 160 -4.39 15.95 3.14
N GLY A 161 -3.62 16.09 2.06
CA GLY A 161 -2.18 16.32 2.11
C GLY A 161 -1.78 17.51 2.99
N ASP A 162 -2.45 18.65 2.83
CA ASP A 162 -2.18 19.86 3.64
C ASP A 162 -2.32 19.56 5.14
N PHE A 163 -3.26 18.71 5.54
CA PHE A 163 -3.42 18.32 6.93
C PHE A 163 -2.27 17.42 7.41
N LEU A 164 -1.87 16.44 6.58
CA LEU A 164 -0.82 15.48 6.91
C LEU A 164 0.56 16.12 6.99
N GLU A 165 0.86 17.15 6.20
CA GLU A 165 2.15 17.86 6.21
C GLU A 165 2.41 18.61 7.52
N HIS A 166 1.36 19.03 8.22
CA HIS A 166 1.46 19.80 9.47
C HIS A 166 1.27 18.94 10.72
N MET A 167 1.03 17.63 10.54
CA MET A 167 0.98 16.66 11.62
C MET A 167 2.40 16.12 11.88
N ASP A 168 3.20 16.87 12.63
CA ASP A 168 4.40 16.33 13.30
C ASP A 168 4.04 15.79 14.70
#